data_AF-A0A914HSB0-F1
#
_entry.id   AF-A0A914HSB0-F1
#
_cell.length_a   1.000
_cell.length_b   1.000
_cell.length_c   1.000
_cell.angle_alpha   90.00
_cell.angle_beta   90.00
_cell.angle_gamma   90.00
#
_symmetry.space_group_name_H-M   'P 1'
#
loop_
_entity.id
_entity.type
_entity.pdbx_description
1 polymer ?
#
loop_
_entity_poly.entity_id
_entity_poly.type
_entity_poly.pdbx_seq_one_letter_code
_entity_poly.pdbx_strand_id
1 'polypeptide(L)'
;MKAELKRDGFKKSYKEINEAIAKELGLCKATIYKWKHKLGQIAPQHKHSHSEQKELMKHYYEIKGKNPKIRDEDIAKSLKIGRRTLSNWKKQFKRQQMHPNSVDENSVEGNACRNVQEF
;
A
#
# COMPACT_ATOMS: atom_id res chain seq x y z
N MET A 1 3.27 -54.88 14.55
CA MET A 1 2.77 -53.58 15.05
C MET A 1 2.94 -52.55 13.96
N LYS A 2 1.85 -52.04 13.36
CA LYS A 2 1.91 -50.95 12.37
C LYS A 2 1.75 -49.64 13.15
N ALA A 3 2.81 -48.85 13.23
CA ALA A 3 2.74 -47.53 13.86
C ALA A 3 2.03 -46.57 12.89
N GLU A 4 0.81 -46.17 13.23
CA GLU A 4 0.09 -45.12 12.55
C GLU A 4 0.75 -43.77 12.87
N LEU A 5 1.46 -43.21 11.90
CA LEU A 5 1.89 -41.81 11.95
C LEU A 5 0.63 -40.92 11.85
N LYS A 6 0.13 -40.48 12.99
CA LYS A 6 -0.82 -39.38 13.10
C LYS A 6 -0.18 -38.14 12.50
N ARG A 7 -0.57 -37.79 11.27
CA ARG A 7 -0.31 -36.47 10.69
C ARG A 7 -1.30 -35.51 11.34
N ASP A 8 -0.96 -35.04 12.54
CA ASP A 8 -1.64 -33.89 13.14
C ASP A 8 -1.55 -32.73 12.14
N GLY A 9 -2.72 -32.31 11.66
CA GLY A 9 -2.90 -31.28 10.63
C GLY A 9 -2.59 -29.88 11.14
N PHE A 10 -1.42 -29.69 11.74
CA PHE A 10 -0.94 -28.37 12.13
C PHE A 10 -0.42 -27.67 10.88
N LYS A 11 -1.30 -26.90 10.22
CA LYS A 11 -0.89 -26.00 9.13
C LYS A 11 0.05 -24.96 9.71
N LYS A 12 1.36 -25.21 9.62
CA LYS A 12 2.40 -24.23 9.95
C LYS A 12 2.09 -22.95 9.20
N SER A 13 2.05 -21.84 9.92
CA SER A 13 1.94 -20.52 9.35
C SER A 13 3.09 -20.28 8.37
N TYR A 14 2.85 -19.41 7.39
CA TYR A 14 3.88 -19.02 6.41
C TYR A 14 5.18 -18.53 7.09
N LYS A 15 5.04 -17.91 8.26
CA LYS A 15 6.15 -17.50 9.11
C LYS A 15 6.95 -18.70 9.57
N GLU A 16 6.32 -19.69 10.21
CA GLU A 16 6.98 -20.89 10.72
C GLU A 16 7.69 -21.70 9.63
N ILE A 17 7.12 -21.75 8.42
CA ILE A 17 7.76 -22.39 7.26
C ILE A 17 9.06 -21.67 6.88
N ASN A 18 9.03 -20.33 6.80
CA ASN A 18 10.24 -19.56 6.49
C ASN A 18 11.29 -19.67 7.58
N GLU A 19 10.88 -19.79 8.84
CA GLU A 19 11.78 -19.98 9.97
C GLU A 19 12.45 -21.35 9.94
N ALA A 20 11.72 -22.40 9.60
CA ALA A 20 12.28 -23.74 9.42
C ALA A 20 13.30 -23.76 8.27
N ILE A 21 12.96 -23.21 7.11
CA ILE A 21 13.85 -23.13 5.94
C ILE A 21 15.12 -22.33 6.28
N ALA A 22 14.97 -21.19 6.95
CA ALA A 22 16.11 -20.36 7.37
C ALA A 22 17.05 -21.14 8.31
N LYS A 23 16.48 -21.91 9.26
CA LYS A 23 17.25 -22.73 10.21
C LYS A 23 17.97 -23.89 9.52
N GLU A 24 17.31 -24.60 8.62
CA GLU A 24 17.90 -25.73 7.88
C GLU A 24 19.05 -25.28 6.97
N LEU A 25 18.92 -24.11 6.34
CA LEU A 25 19.93 -23.58 5.42
C LEU A 25 21.02 -22.73 6.13
N GLY A 26 20.93 -22.53 7.45
CA GLY A 26 21.85 -21.66 8.19
C GLY A 26 21.78 -20.18 7.76
N LEU A 27 20.64 -19.73 7.22
CA LEU A 27 20.44 -18.39 6.70
C LEU A 27 19.60 -17.53 7.64
N CYS A 28 19.71 -16.21 7.51
CA CYS A 28 18.79 -15.32 8.18
C CYS A 28 17.43 -15.27 7.46
N LYS A 29 16.35 -15.07 8.23
CA LYS A 29 14.97 -14.99 7.71
C LYS A 29 14.83 -13.92 6.60
N ALA A 30 15.57 -12.81 6.74
CA ALA A 30 15.59 -11.73 5.77
C ALA A 30 16.13 -12.17 4.40
N THR A 31 17.11 -13.08 4.36
CA THR A 31 17.63 -13.64 3.11
C THR A 31 16.57 -14.47 2.39
N ILE A 32 15.89 -15.36 3.11
CA ILE A 32 14.78 -16.16 2.56
C ILE A 32 13.69 -15.24 2.00
N TYR A 33 13.31 -14.21 2.75
CA TYR A 33 12.31 -13.23 2.30
C TYR A 33 12.74 -12.50 1.01
N LYS A 34 14.00 -12.03 0.95
CA LYS A 34 14.55 -11.37 -0.24
C LYS A 34 14.56 -12.31 -1.45
N TRP A 35 14.94 -13.57 -1.27
CA TRP A 35 14.94 -14.57 -2.34
C TRP A 35 13.54 -14.83 -2.86
N LYS A 36 12.57 -15.02 -1.97
CA LYS A 36 11.16 -15.19 -2.36
C LYS A 36 10.62 -13.98 -3.12
N HIS A 37 10.99 -12.77 -2.71
CA HIS A 37 10.65 -11.55 -3.45
C HIS A 37 11.29 -11.51 -4.84
N LYS A 38 12.58 -11.86 -4.97
CA LYS A 38 13.28 -11.94 -6.27
C LYS A 38 12.69 -13.01 -7.19
N LEU A 39 12.25 -14.12 -6.63
CA LEU A 39 11.62 -15.23 -7.35
C LEU A 39 10.12 -15.02 -7.61
N GLY A 40 9.56 -13.84 -7.26
CA GLY A 40 8.14 -13.54 -7.48
C GLY A 40 7.16 -14.35 -6.62
N GLN A 41 7.65 -15.06 -5.60
CA GLN A 41 6.81 -15.84 -4.67
C GLN A 41 6.08 -14.97 -3.64
N ILE A 42 6.39 -13.67 -3.61
CA ILE A 42 5.69 -12.67 -2.81
C ILE A 42 5.13 -11.65 -3.80
N ALA A 43 3.79 -11.56 -3.86
CA ALA A 43 3.15 -10.55 -4.68
C ALA A 43 3.57 -9.15 -4.18
N PRO A 44 3.94 -8.23 -5.11
CA PRO A 44 4.19 -6.85 -4.72
C PRO A 44 2.93 -6.30 -4.06
N GLN A 45 3.08 -5.69 -2.89
CA GLN A 45 1.95 -5.01 -2.27
C GLN A 45 1.54 -3.86 -3.19
N HIS A 46 0.29 -3.86 -3.64
CA HIS A 46 -0.25 -2.75 -4.41
C HIS A 46 -0.17 -1.49 -3.55
N LYS A 47 0.74 -0.58 -3.92
CA LYS A 47 0.86 0.72 -3.27
C LYS A 47 0.12 1.73 -4.15
N HIS A 48 -0.86 2.41 -3.58
CA HIS A 48 -1.50 3.53 -4.26
C HIS A 48 -0.47 4.62 -4.54
N SER A 49 -0.42 5.08 -5.79
CA SER A 49 0.40 6.22 -6.17
C SER A 49 -0.10 7.49 -5.47
N HIS A 50 0.73 8.55 -5.44
CA HIS A 50 0.32 9.79 -4.77
C HIS A 50 -0.87 10.48 -5.48
N SER A 51 -0.95 10.37 -6.81
CA SER A 51 -2.09 10.89 -7.59
C SER A 51 -3.38 10.13 -7.28
N GLU A 52 -3.34 8.80 -7.29
CA GLU A 52 -4.49 7.96 -6.91
C GLU A 52 -4.97 8.27 -5.50
N GLN A 53 -4.04 8.47 -4.55
CA GLN A 53 -4.39 8.86 -3.19
C GLN A 53 -5.15 10.19 -3.14
N LYS A 54 -4.73 11.19 -3.93
CA LYS A 54 -5.39 12.49 -4.00
C LYS A 54 -6.81 12.36 -4.58
N GLU A 55 -6.98 11.64 -5.68
CA GLU A 55 -8.28 11.41 -6.32
C GLU A 55 -9.25 10.68 -5.39
N LEU A 56 -8.79 9.60 -4.76
CA LEU A 56 -9.60 8.84 -3.80
C LEU A 56 -9.99 9.69 -2.59
N MET A 57 -9.08 10.55 -2.11
CA MET A 57 -9.37 11.44 -1.00
C MET A 57 -10.36 12.56 -1.40
N LYS A 58 -10.28 13.08 -2.64
CA LYS A 58 -11.27 14.01 -3.18
C LYS A 58 -12.68 13.39 -3.18
N HIS A 59 -12.82 12.19 -3.72
CA HIS A 59 -14.09 11.46 -3.69
C HIS A 59 -14.59 11.19 -2.27
N TYR A 60 -13.69 10.89 -1.33
CA TYR A 60 -14.06 10.75 0.08
C TYR A 60 -14.72 12.03 0.63
N TYR A 61 -14.16 13.21 0.36
CA TYR A 61 -14.74 14.47 0.83
C TYR A 61 -16.04 14.84 0.09
N GLU A 62 -16.16 14.52 -1.20
CA GLU A 62 -17.42 14.70 -1.96
C GLU A 62 -18.56 13.88 -1.35
N ILE A 63 -18.30 12.60 -1.04
CA ILE A 63 -19.30 11.71 -0.41
C ILE A 63 -19.64 12.20 1.00
N LYS A 64 -18.62 12.58 1.78
CA LYS A 64 -18.82 13.07 3.16
C LYS A 64 -19.56 14.41 3.20
N GLY A 65 -19.32 15.29 2.21
CA GLY A 65 -20.03 16.55 2.07
C GLY A 65 -21.51 16.36 1.71
N LYS A 66 -21.81 15.42 0.80
CA LYS A 66 -23.19 15.07 0.43
C LYS A 66 -23.94 14.37 1.57
N ASN A 67 -23.25 13.52 2.34
CA ASN A 67 -23.85 12.71 3.40
C ASN A 67 -22.98 12.75 4.67
N PRO A 68 -23.13 13.77 5.54
CA PRO A 68 -22.26 13.92 6.72
C PRO A 68 -22.42 12.77 7.74
N LYS A 69 -23.58 12.09 7.75
CA LYS A 69 -23.89 10.99 8.67
C LYS A 69 -23.30 9.64 8.24
N ILE A 70 -22.80 9.49 7.00
CA ILE A 70 -22.23 8.22 6.56
C ILE A 70 -20.97 7.89 7.34
N ARG A 71 -20.77 6.63 7.72
CA ARG A 71 -19.56 6.22 8.44
C ARG A 71 -18.38 6.13 7.48
N ASP A 72 -17.21 6.48 7.97
CA ASP A 72 -15.95 6.41 7.20
C ASP A 72 -15.66 4.98 6.72
N GLU A 73 -16.13 3.97 7.46
CA GLU A 73 -16.00 2.55 7.10
C GLU A 73 -16.77 2.20 5.83
N ASP A 74 -17.95 2.78 5.64
CA ASP A 74 -18.79 2.52 4.48
C ASP A 74 -18.24 3.25 3.25
N ILE A 75 -17.73 4.48 3.43
CA ILE A 75 -17.02 5.18 2.34
C ILE A 75 -15.75 4.39 1.94
N ALA A 76 -15.00 3.87 2.91
CA ALA A 76 -13.79 3.09 2.63
C ALA A 76 -14.12 1.84 1.79
N LYS A 77 -15.22 1.14 2.12
CA LYS A 77 -15.72 0.01 1.34
C LYS A 77 -16.11 0.41 -0.08
N SER A 78 -16.84 1.52 -0.24
CA SER A 78 -17.22 2.03 -1.57
C SER A 78 -16.01 2.37 -2.44
N LEU A 79 -14.96 2.92 -1.83
CA LEU A 79 -13.71 3.25 -2.50
C LEU A 79 -12.73 2.07 -2.62
N LYS A 80 -13.09 0.88 -2.12
CA LYS A 80 -12.24 -0.32 -2.05
C LYS A 80 -10.90 -0.08 -1.33
N ILE A 81 -10.90 0.82 -0.34
CA ILE A 81 -9.72 1.14 0.48
C ILE A 81 -9.87 0.50 1.86
N GLY A 82 -8.77 -0.02 2.40
CA GLY A 82 -8.76 -0.48 3.79
C GLY A 82 -9.03 0.65 4.78
N ARG A 83 -9.87 0.42 5.79
CA ARG A 83 -10.19 1.40 6.85
C ARG A 83 -8.94 2.06 7.47
N ARG A 84 -7.90 1.25 7.73
CA ARG A 84 -6.63 1.74 8.30
C ARG A 84 -5.90 2.67 7.32
N THR A 85 -5.89 2.33 6.03
CA THR A 85 -5.31 3.13 4.96
C THR A 85 -6.00 4.50 4.88
N LEU A 86 -7.34 4.53 4.86
CA LEU A 86 -8.11 5.78 4.85
C LEU A 86 -7.80 6.64 6.09
N SER A 87 -7.72 6.02 7.28
CA SER A 87 -7.39 6.74 8.52
C SER A 87 -5.98 7.33 8.49
N ASN A 88 -5.01 6.61 7.93
CA ASN A 88 -3.64 7.09 7.78
C ASN A 88 -3.55 8.24 6.78
N TRP A 89 -4.23 8.13 5.63
CA TRP A 89 -4.27 9.20 4.63
C TRP A 89 -4.93 10.45 5.18
N LYS A 90 -6.05 10.35 5.92
CA LYS A 90 -6.65 11.50 6.61
C LYS A 90 -5.66 12.23 7.52
N LYS A 91 -4.86 11.48 8.30
CA LYS A 91 -3.82 12.08 9.16
C LYS A 91 -2.68 12.70 8.36
N GLN A 92 -2.33 12.13 7.21
CA GLN A 92 -1.28 12.64 6.34
C GLN A 92 -1.71 13.96 5.68
N PHE A 93 -2.89 13.99 5.07
CA PHE A 93 -3.42 15.18 4.39
C PHE A 93 -3.70 16.33 5.37
N LYS A 94 -4.18 16.04 6.59
CA LYS A 94 -4.31 17.04 7.65
C LYS A 94 -2.97 17.68 8.03
N ARG A 95 -1.90 16.90 8.13
CA ARG A 95 -0.55 17.41 8.45
C ARG A 95 0.05 18.23 7.32
N GLN A 96 -0.32 17.95 6.08
CA GLN A 96 0.21 18.61 4.89
C GLN A 96 -0.59 19.86 4.49
N GLN A 97 -1.64 20.25 5.22
CA GLN A 97 -2.61 21.30 4.85
C GLN A 97 -3.15 21.17 3.41
N MET A 98 -3.01 20.00 2.78
CA MET A 98 -3.51 19.75 1.44
C MET A 98 -5.00 19.47 1.54
N HIS A 99 -5.78 20.54 1.43
CA HIS A 99 -7.18 20.38 1.08
C HIS A 99 -7.24 19.89 -0.37
N PRO A 100 -7.96 18.80 -0.69
CA PRO A 100 -8.04 18.29 -2.06
C PRO A 100 -8.79 19.20 -3.04
N ASN A 101 -9.29 20.35 -2.55
CA ASN A 101 -9.85 21.45 -3.35
C ASN A 101 -8.89 22.64 -3.50
N SER A 102 -7.62 22.51 -3.10
CA SER A 102 -6.58 23.42 -3.56
C SER A 102 -6.41 23.16 -5.06
N VAL A 103 -7.19 23.88 -5.87
CA VAL A 103 -6.93 24.01 -7.29
C VAL A 103 -5.54 24.61 -7.40
N ASP A 104 -4.54 23.80 -7.74
CA ASP A 104 -3.26 24.31 -8.24
C ASP A 104 -3.54 24.88 -9.63
N GLU A 105 -4.17 26.05 -9.65
CA GLU A 105 -4.43 26.89 -10.82
C GLU A 105 -3.19 27.73 -11.18
N ASN A 106 -2.00 27.20 -10.91
CA ASN A 106 -0.72 27.80 -11.30
C ASN A 106 0.27 26.70 -11.72
N SER A 107 -0.03 26.08 -12.85
CA SER A 107 1.03 25.57 -13.73
C SER A 107 0.72 26.01 -15.14
N VAL A 108 0.64 27.34 -15.32
CA VAL A 108 0.66 27.98 -16.62
C VAL A 108 1.98 27.61 -17.31
N GLU A 109 1.83 27.17 -18.54
CA GLU A 109 2.88 26.86 -19.50
C GLU A 109 3.96 27.95 -19.54
N GLY A 110 5.22 27.53 -19.49
CA GLY A 110 6.39 28.37 -19.67
C GLY A 110 7.40 27.65 -20.56
N ASN A 111 7.13 27.68 -21.86
CA ASN A 111 8.03 27.30 -22.94
C ASN A 111 9.47 27.74 -22.71
N ALA A 112 10.42 26.85 -23.02
CA ALA A 112 11.41 27.03 -24.10
C ALA A 112 12.71 26.31 -23.75
N CYS A 113 12.96 25.21 -24.45
CA CYS A 113 14.31 24.77 -24.74
C CYS A 113 15.09 25.93 -25.37
N ARG A 114 16.08 26.48 -24.66
CA ARG A 114 17.15 27.30 -25.25
C ARG A 114 18.46 26.52 -25.13
N ASN A 115 18.77 25.80 -26.20
CA ASN A 115 20.14 25.50 -26.58
C ASN A 115 20.80 26.81 -27.03
N VAL A 116 21.82 27.28 -26.32
CA VAL A 116 23.04 27.84 -26.91
C VAL A 116 24.15 27.61 -25.86
N GLN A 117 25.03 26.66 -26.13
CA GLN A 117 26.30 26.53 -25.43
C GLN A 117 27.36 27.05 -26.41
N GLU A 118 27.83 28.26 -26.15
CA GLU A 118 29.10 28.76 -26.69
C GLU A 118 30.23 28.02 -25.98
N PHE A 119 31.16 27.45 -26.75
CA PHE A 119 32.61 27.59 -26.64
C PHE A 119 33.28 26.83 -27.79
#